data_AF-A0A0D2G117-F1
#
_entry.id   AF-A0A0D2G117-F1
#
_cell.length_a   1.000
_cell.length_b   1.000
_cell.length_c   1.000
_cell.angle_alpha   90.00
_cell.angle_beta   90.00
_cell.angle_gamma   90.00
#
_symmetry.space_group_name_H-M   'P 1'
#
loop_
_entity.id
_entity.type
_entity.pdbx_description
1 polymer ?
#
loop_
_entity_poly.entity_id
_entity_poly.type
_entity_poly.pdbx_seq_one_letter_code
_entity_poly.pdbx_strand_id
1 'polypeptide(L)'
;MLLTPPPSPQLATSLAPEDRLGCVLAGRLELVSILGIGAYGVVYQAIDRLTNIPYAVKALPKAGLDPRQRRFQRREIALHNQASQHPNVVSLLRILESPDCTYVVIEFCPEGDLFSNITEHGRFVGDDQLAKHAFLQILDAVQYCHSIGIYHRDLKPENILVTNHGHTVKLADFGLATTDSVTSDFGCGSTFYMSPECQQTPTRSYARYAAAPNDVWSLGVILVNLTCGRNPWKKASADDSTFRAFLKDSKFLSSILPITPELNMILRRIFECDPHKRITLEELRDMIIQCPRFTTNSYNTLPPSPPASPYTYVDSMDCANMALPPSPPASPSPHPHFQAQPSEWSLFEPTSKQGSSCSSLSTDSGYESETHYPDAGQRPQPPVFNFYGDVIPLNEHEKPYYTQPNFVPTVAAF
;
A
#
# COMPACT_ATOMS: atom_id res chain seq x y z
N MET A 1 -2.55 -58.35 16.17
CA MET A 1 -2.80 -57.25 15.20
C MET A 1 -1.80 -56.15 15.53
N LEU A 2 -1.13 -55.56 14.54
CA LEU A 2 -0.26 -54.41 14.78
C LEU A 2 -1.13 -53.16 14.89
N LEU A 3 -0.87 -52.32 15.89
CA LEU A 3 -1.52 -51.01 16.01
C LEU A 3 -1.02 -50.12 14.87
N THR A 4 -1.93 -49.46 14.17
CA THR A 4 -1.58 -48.40 13.23
C THR A 4 -0.87 -47.28 13.99
N PRO A 5 0.26 -46.74 13.48
CA PRO A 5 0.87 -45.58 14.10
C PRO A 5 -0.13 -44.41 14.13
N PRO A 6 -0.05 -43.50 15.12
CA PRO A 6 -0.89 -42.30 15.13
C PRO A 6 -0.63 -41.49 13.84
N PRO A 7 -1.65 -40.80 13.30
CA PRO A 7 -1.45 -39.94 12.14
C PRO A 7 -0.38 -38.89 12.47
N SER A 8 0.57 -38.70 11.56
CA SER A 8 1.58 -37.65 11.69
C SER A 8 0.90 -36.30 11.95
N PRO A 9 1.39 -35.48 12.89
CA PRO A 9 0.78 -34.19 13.19
C PRO A 9 0.80 -33.34 11.91
N GLN A 10 -0.38 -33.00 11.41
CA GLN A 10 -0.51 -32.02 10.34
C GLN A 10 -0.01 -30.69 10.89
N LEU A 11 0.96 -30.05 10.23
CA LEU A 11 1.34 -28.66 10.53
C LEU A 11 0.21 -27.71 10.05
N ALA A 12 -0.88 -27.74 10.79
CA ALA A 12 -2.13 -27.04 10.55
C ALA A 12 -2.34 -25.90 11.57
N THR A 13 -1.26 -25.25 11.99
CA THR A 13 -1.27 -24.07 12.86
C THR A 13 -0.91 -22.83 12.07
N SER A 14 -1.91 -22.27 11.38
CA SER A 14 -1.91 -20.84 11.09
C SER A 14 -2.09 -20.11 12.43
N LEU A 15 -0.99 -19.92 13.16
CA LEU A 15 -0.94 -19.16 14.41
C LEU A 15 -1.66 -17.81 14.21
N ALA A 16 -2.49 -17.44 15.19
CA ALA A 16 -3.18 -16.16 15.18
C ALA A 16 -2.16 -15.01 15.20
N PRO A 17 -2.52 -13.79 14.76
CA PRO A 17 -1.62 -12.65 14.79
C PRO A 17 -1.00 -12.42 16.19
N GLU A 18 -1.82 -12.51 17.23
CA GLU A 18 -1.46 -12.38 18.64
C GLU A 18 -0.51 -13.48 19.15
N ASP A 19 -0.64 -14.73 18.66
CA ASP A 19 0.22 -15.87 19.06
C ASP A 19 1.70 -15.65 18.68
N ARG A 20 1.98 -14.71 17.78
CA ARG A 20 3.33 -14.42 17.28
C ARG A 20 4.05 -13.34 18.08
N LEU A 21 3.38 -12.69 19.04
CA LEU A 21 4.01 -11.71 19.93
C LEU A 21 4.97 -12.42 20.89
N GLY A 22 6.12 -11.78 21.18
CA GLY A 22 7.24 -12.37 21.91
C GLY A 22 8.06 -13.41 21.12
N CYS A 23 7.67 -13.76 19.88
CA CYS A 23 8.51 -14.63 19.04
C CYS A 23 9.78 -13.92 18.60
N VAL A 24 10.92 -14.61 18.74
CA VAL A 24 12.24 -14.07 18.39
C VAL A 24 12.73 -14.66 17.06
N LEU A 25 12.53 -13.91 15.97
CA LEU A 25 12.98 -14.27 14.63
C LEU A 25 14.51 -14.24 14.52
N ALA A 26 15.09 -15.27 13.90
CA ALA A 26 16.54 -15.45 13.73
C ALA A 26 17.35 -15.24 15.03
N GLY A 27 16.78 -15.57 16.19
CA GLY A 27 17.41 -15.41 17.50
C GLY A 27 17.62 -13.97 17.98
N ARG A 28 17.20 -12.95 17.21
CA ARG A 28 17.56 -11.54 17.46
C ARG A 28 16.42 -10.51 17.33
N LEU A 29 15.43 -10.73 16.46
CA LEU A 29 14.33 -9.78 16.24
C LEU A 29 13.07 -10.25 16.98
N GLU A 30 12.72 -9.58 18.08
CA GLU A 30 11.56 -9.89 18.92
C GLU A 30 10.32 -9.15 18.41
N LEU A 31 9.23 -9.86 18.09
CA LEU A 31 7.97 -9.24 17.67
C LEU A 31 7.21 -8.69 18.89
N VAL A 32 7.06 -7.37 19.00
CA VAL A 32 6.57 -6.72 20.24
C VAL A 32 5.14 -6.17 20.15
N SER A 33 4.65 -5.81 18.96
CA SER A 33 3.28 -5.30 18.76
C SER A 33 2.79 -5.57 17.34
N ILE A 34 1.48 -5.48 17.11
CA ILE A 34 0.88 -5.50 15.77
C ILE A 34 0.71 -4.04 15.32
N LEU A 35 1.26 -3.70 14.16
CA LEU A 35 1.11 -2.39 13.51
C LEU A 35 -0.07 -2.38 12.53
N GLY A 36 -0.41 -3.52 11.93
CA GLY A 36 -1.57 -3.61 11.04
C GLY A 36 -1.83 -5.03 10.54
N ILE A 37 -3.10 -5.32 10.21
CA ILE A 37 -3.55 -6.59 9.66
C ILE A 37 -4.13 -6.31 8.26
N GLY A 38 -3.52 -6.88 7.23
CA GLY A 38 -3.92 -6.71 5.82
C GLY A 38 -4.33 -8.02 5.16
N ALA A 39 -4.92 -7.93 3.97
CA ALA A 39 -5.43 -9.09 3.22
C ALA A 39 -4.36 -10.15 2.84
N TYR A 40 -3.07 -9.77 2.88
CA TYR A 40 -1.95 -10.62 2.46
C TYR A 40 -1.00 -11.01 3.62
N GLY A 41 -1.23 -10.50 4.83
CA GLY A 41 -0.35 -10.73 5.98
C GLY A 41 -0.51 -9.72 7.11
N VAL A 42 0.30 -9.87 8.16
CA VAL A 42 0.30 -9.00 9.35
C VAL A 42 1.62 -8.26 9.43
N VAL A 43 1.58 -6.96 9.72
CA VAL A 43 2.77 -6.15 10.00
C VAL A 43 2.93 -6.03 11.51
N TYR A 44 4.09 -6.44 12.01
CA TYR A 44 4.49 -6.31 13.41
C TYR A 44 5.52 -5.20 13.57
N GLN A 45 5.55 -4.59 14.75
CA GLN A 45 6.75 -3.93 15.25
C GLN A 45 7.67 -5.01 15.81
N ALA A 46 8.96 -4.92 15.51
CA ALA A 46 9.98 -5.78 16.06
C ALA A 46 11.12 -4.96 16.67
N ILE A 47 11.75 -5.47 17.73
CA ILE A 47 12.96 -4.88 18.33
C ILE A 47 14.14 -5.82 18.10
N ASP A 48 15.26 -5.27 17.61
CA ASP A 48 16.54 -5.98 17.62
C ASP A 48 17.10 -6.00 19.05
N ARG A 49 17.11 -7.19 19.66
CA ARG A 49 17.51 -7.44 21.06
C ARG A 49 18.98 -7.13 21.37
N LEU A 50 19.82 -6.85 20.35
CA LEU A 50 21.21 -6.44 20.54
C LEU A 50 21.45 -4.92 20.37
N THR A 51 20.58 -4.21 19.65
CA THR A 51 20.76 -2.78 19.34
C THR A 51 19.64 -1.89 19.89
N ASN A 52 18.52 -2.49 20.32
CA ASN A 52 17.25 -1.84 20.63
C ASN A 52 16.66 -0.99 19.49
N ILE A 53 17.12 -1.19 18.24
CA ILE A 53 16.56 -0.52 17.07
C ILE A 53 15.21 -1.16 16.71
N PRO A 54 14.15 -0.35 16.50
CA PRO A 54 12.86 -0.85 16.03
C PRO A 54 12.85 -1.08 14.51
N TYR A 55 12.16 -2.13 14.09
CA TYR A 55 11.91 -2.51 12.71
C TYR A 55 10.41 -2.81 12.52
N ALA A 56 9.94 -2.75 11.28
CA ALA A 56 8.66 -3.34 10.92
C ALA A 56 8.91 -4.72 10.27
N VAL A 57 8.00 -5.67 10.51
CA VAL A 57 8.12 -7.03 9.97
C VAL A 57 6.78 -7.45 9.37
N LYS A 58 6.70 -7.53 8.03
CA LYS A 58 5.53 -8.03 7.32
C LYS A 58 5.61 -9.56 7.27
N ALA A 59 4.81 -10.24 8.10
CA ALA A 59 4.66 -11.69 8.10
C ALA A 59 3.64 -12.09 7.03
N LEU A 60 4.10 -12.83 6.03
CA LEU A 60 3.35 -13.26 4.86
C LEU A 60 3.12 -14.79 4.94
N PRO A 61 1.89 -15.27 5.22
CA PRO A 61 1.62 -16.69 5.39
C PRO A 61 1.88 -17.52 4.12
N LYS A 62 2.35 -18.76 4.27
CA LYS A 62 2.55 -19.73 3.18
C LYS A 62 1.40 -20.73 3.06
N ALA A 63 0.74 -21.02 4.19
CA ALA A 63 -0.40 -21.91 4.28
C ALA A 63 -1.60 -21.34 3.50
N GLY A 64 -2.48 -22.23 3.01
CA GLY A 64 -3.71 -21.85 2.29
C GLY A 64 -3.52 -21.26 0.88
N LEU A 65 -2.33 -20.75 0.54
CA LEU A 65 -2.11 -20.09 -0.75
C LEU A 65 -2.19 -21.05 -1.94
N ASP A 66 -2.76 -20.57 -3.05
CA ASP A 66 -2.67 -21.18 -4.38
C ASP A 66 -1.34 -20.79 -5.10
N PRO A 67 -1.02 -21.39 -6.27
CA PRO A 67 0.22 -21.06 -7.01
C PRO A 67 0.29 -19.61 -7.54
N ARG A 68 -0.85 -18.98 -7.85
CA ARG A 68 -0.96 -17.59 -8.32
C ARG A 68 -0.74 -16.61 -7.16
N GLN A 69 -1.32 -16.88 -5.99
CA GLN A 69 -1.10 -16.12 -4.76
C GLN A 69 0.37 -16.19 -4.31
N ARG A 70 1.00 -17.38 -4.33
CA ARG A 70 2.46 -17.50 -4.10
C ARG A 70 3.29 -16.73 -5.12
N ARG A 71 2.87 -16.64 -6.38
CA ARG A 71 3.54 -15.81 -7.41
C ARG A 71 3.39 -14.31 -7.10
N PHE A 72 2.21 -13.85 -6.68
CA PHE A 72 2.00 -12.45 -6.29
C PHE A 72 2.83 -12.06 -5.06
N GLN A 73 2.80 -12.88 -4.00
CA GLN A 73 3.61 -12.69 -2.78
C GLN A 73 5.10 -12.59 -3.09
N ARG A 74 5.63 -13.47 -3.96
CA ARG A 74 7.04 -13.38 -4.42
C ARG A 74 7.32 -12.13 -5.27
N ARG A 75 6.37 -11.72 -6.12
CA ARG A 75 6.51 -10.50 -6.95
C ARG A 75 6.55 -9.25 -6.07
N GLU A 76 5.66 -9.13 -5.09
CA GLU A 76 5.64 -8.04 -4.11
C GLU A 76 7.01 -7.87 -3.45
N ILE A 77 7.57 -8.95 -2.88
CA ILE A 77 8.88 -8.94 -2.21
C ILE A 77 9.99 -8.53 -3.18
N ALA A 78 9.99 -9.07 -4.40
CA ALA A 78 11.02 -8.77 -5.40
C ALA A 78 10.98 -7.31 -5.88
N LEU A 79 9.79 -6.78 -6.18
CA LEU A 79 9.60 -5.39 -6.62
C LEU A 79 9.91 -4.40 -5.49
N HIS A 80 9.51 -4.71 -4.25
CA HIS A 80 9.88 -3.90 -3.09
C HIS A 80 11.40 -3.89 -2.86
N ASN A 81 12.06 -5.05 -2.92
CA ASN A 81 13.52 -5.14 -2.80
C ASN A 81 14.25 -4.33 -3.89
N GLN A 82 13.76 -4.38 -5.13
CA GLN A 82 14.32 -3.60 -6.24
C GLN A 82 14.11 -2.08 -6.02
N ALA A 83 12.94 -1.66 -5.55
CA ALA A 83 12.60 -0.25 -5.30
C ALA A 83 13.26 0.35 -4.04
N SER A 84 13.63 -0.48 -3.06
CA SER A 84 14.17 -0.08 -1.74
C SER A 84 15.52 0.66 -1.78
N GLN A 85 16.14 0.81 -2.95
CA GLN A 85 17.39 1.57 -3.11
C GLN A 85 17.18 3.10 -3.04
N HIS A 86 15.94 3.57 -3.20
CA HIS A 86 15.61 4.99 -3.18
C HIS A 86 15.26 5.49 -1.76
N PRO A 87 15.79 6.65 -1.29
CA PRO A 87 15.60 7.11 0.08
C PRO A 87 14.12 7.36 0.46
N ASN A 88 13.27 7.71 -0.52
CA ASN A 88 11.83 7.89 -0.32
C ASN A 88 10.99 6.64 -0.66
N VAL A 89 11.62 5.46 -0.69
CA VAL A 89 10.93 4.16 -0.59
C VAL A 89 11.26 3.58 0.80
N VAL A 90 10.37 2.77 1.36
CA VAL A 90 10.64 2.02 2.60
C VAL A 90 11.71 0.96 2.33
N SER A 91 12.80 0.99 3.08
CA SER A 91 13.95 0.09 2.92
C SER A 91 13.60 -1.33 3.34
N LEU A 92 13.63 -2.29 2.41
CA LEU A 92 13.65 -3.72 2.70
C LEU A 92 15.07 -4.12 3.14
N LEU A 93 15.18 -4.67 4.36
CA LEU A 93 16.46 -4.93 5.03
C LEU A 93 16.84 -6.41 5.03
N ARG A 94 15.83 -7.30 5.13
CA ARG A 94 16.04 -8.76 5.08
C ARG A 94 14.74 -9.51 4.79
N ILE A 95 14.87 -10.69 4.18
CA ILE A 95 13.82 -11.71 4.12
C ILE A 95 14.24 -12.85 5.06
N LEU A 96 13.35 -13.31 5.93
CA LEU A 96 13.55 -14.46 6.81
C LEU A 96 12.48 -15.52 6.49
N GLU A 97 12.89 -16.76 6.26
CA GLU A 97 11.98 -17.84 5.87
C GLU A 97 11.73 -18.80 7.04
N SER A 98 10.46 -19.09 7.35
CA SER A 98 10.05 -20.17 8.25
C SER A 98 9.16 -21.20 7.52
N PRO A 99 8.83 -22.36 8.09
CA PRO A 99 7.94 -23.34 7.44
C PRO A 99 6.54 -22.79 7.14
N ASP A 100 6.04 -21.88 7.97
CA ASP A 100 4.67 -21.35 7.96
C ASP A 100 4.54 -19.97 7.28
N CYS A 101 5.60 -19.15 7.31
CA CYS A 101 5.60 -17.75 6.85
C CYS A 101 6.89 -17.38 6.09
N THR A 102 6.80 -16.31 5.31
CA THR A 102 7.95 -15.49 4.90
C THR A 102 7.84 -14.17 5.66
N TYR A 103 8.89 -13.75 6.34
CA TYR A 103 8.93 -12.48 7.08
C TYR A 103 9.80 -11.48 6.34
N VAL A 104 9.23 -10.34 5.95
CA VAL A 104 9.96 -9.23 5.32
C VAL A 104 10.28 -8.20 6.39
N VAL A 105 11.56 -8.06 6.74
CA VAL A 105 12.07 -7.08 7.70
C VAL A 105 12.36 -5.78 6.95
N ILE A 106 11.73 -4.69 7.39
CA ILE A 106 11.78 -3.37 6.75
C ILE A 106 12.03 -2.29 7.82
N GLU A 107 12.45 -1.09 7.40
CA GLU A 107 12.63 0.04 8.34
C GLU A 107 11.30 0.43 9.04
N PHE A 108 11.38 0.83 10.31
CA PHE A 108 10.22 1.32 11.06
C PHE A 108 10.06 2.83 10.88
N CYS A 109 8.88 3.26 10.42
CA CYS A 109 8.50 4.67 10.35
C CYS A 109 7.60 5.00 11.56
N PRO A 110 8.10 5.70 12.59
CA PRO A 110 7.44 5.80 13.90
C PRO A 110 6.21 6.73 13.92
N GLU A 111 5.99 7.51 12.86
CA GLU A 111 4.89 8.48 12.80
C GLU A 111 3.67 7.97 12.01
N GLY A 112 3.69 6.70 11.59
CA GLY A 112 2.58 6.06 10.87
C GLY A 112 2.50 6.45 9.39
N ASP A 113 1.30 6.33 8.81
CA ASP A 113 1.03 6.65 7.40
C ASP A 113 0.58 8.10 7.18
N LEU A 114 0.59 8.53 5.92
CA LEU A 114 0.27 9.89 5.53
C LEU A 114 -1.24 10.20 5.66
N PHE A 115 -2.12 9.20 5.66
CA PHE A 115 -3.56 9.40 5.87
C PHE A 115 -3.84 9.88 7.30
N SER A 116 -3.35 9.16 8.31
CA SER A 116 -3.45 9.57 9.72
C SER A 116 -2.75 10.91 10.00
N ASN A 117 -1.63 11.19 9.33
CA ASN A 117 -0.93 12.47 9.49
C ASN A 117 -1.66 13.67 8.85
N ILE A 118 -2.41 13.44 7.76
CA ILE A 118 -3.28 14.46 7.14
C ILE A 118 -4.56 14.66 7.96
N THR A 119 -5.20 13.57 8.40
CA THR A 119 -6.60 13.60 8.89
C THR A 119 -6.74 13.71 10.41
N GLU A 120 -5.93 12.97 11.18
CA GLU A 120 -6.03 12.91 12.64
C GLU A 120 -5.09 13.93 13.29
N HIS A 121 -3.88 14.08 12.73
CA HIS A 121 -2.85 14.98 13.26
C HIS A 121 -2.87 16.37 12.60
N GLY A 122 -3.60 16.55 11.49
CA GLY A 122 -3.73 17.82 10.77
C GLY A 122 -2.42 18.40 10.23
N ARG A 123 -1.34 17.61 10.11
CA ARG A 123 0.04 18.13 10.02
C ARG A 123 0.35 18.88 8.72
N PHE A 124 -0.25 18.45 7.62
CA PHE A 124 0.01 19.01 6.28
C PHE A 124 -1.03 20.06 5.86
N VAL A 125 -2.27 19.95 6.34
CA VAL A 125 -3.38 20.85 5.98
C VAL A 125 -3.29 22.12 6.81
N GLY A 126 -2.37 22.99 6.41
CA GLY A 126 -1.89 24.11 7.20
C GLY A 126 -0.62 24.73 6.60
N ASP A 127 0.20 23.87 5.98
CA ASP A 127 1.56 24.21 5.57
C ASP A 127 1.81 23.78 4.11
N ASP A 128 1.59 24.73 3.20
CA ASP A 128 1.90 24.59 1.76
C ASP A 128 3.37 24.20 1.50
N GLN A 129 4.30 24.61 2.37
CA GLN A 129 5.73 24.32 2.20
C GLN A 129 6.04 22.87 2.58
N LEU A 130 5.50 22.40 3.71
CA LEU A 130 5.60 20.99 4.12
C LEU A 130 4.86 20.07 3.16
N ALA A 131 3.64 20.45 2.73
CA ALA A 131 2.86 19.73 1.73
C ALA A 131 3.62 19.61 0.39
N LYS A 132 4.24 20.71 -0.09
CA LYS A 132 5.09 20.68 -1.29
C LYS A 132 6.32 19.79 -1.08
N HIS A 133 6.98 19.88 0.07
CA HIS A 133 8.19 19.12 0.36
C HIS A 133 7.92 17.60 0.37
N ALA A 134 6.83 17.17 1.03
CA ALA A 134 6.37 15.79 0.99
C ALA A 134 5.95 15.36 -0.42
N PHE A 135 5.20 16.19 -1.16
CA PHE A 135 4.79 15.84 -2.52
C PHE A 135 5.97 15.66 -3.49
N LEU A 136 7.00 16.51 -3.40
CA LEU A 136 8.23 16.35 -4.20
C LEU A 136 8.96 15.03 -3.89
N GLN A 137 9.05 14.63 -2.61
CA GLN A 137 9.62 13.33 -2.21
C GLN A 137 8.81 12.14 -2.73
N ILE A 138 7.48 12.25 -2.77
CA ILE A 138 6.60 11.22 -3.35
C ILE A 138 6.81 11.16 -4.87
N LEU A 139 6.93 12.31 -5.56
CA LEU A 139 7.27 12.36 -6.98
C LEU A 139 8.64 11.72 -7.26
N ASP A 140 9.66 11.99 -6.45
CA ASP A 140 10.98 11.35 -6.58
C ASP A 140 10.90 9.82 -6.42
N ALA A 141 10.16 9.33 -5.43
CA ALA A 141 9.96 7.89 -5.22
C ALA A 141 9.25 7.20 -6.41
N VAL A 142 8.17 7.81 -6.93
CA VAL A 142 7.41 7.25 -8.05
C VAL A 142 8.19 7.39 -9.37
N GLN A 143 8.89 8.49 -9.59
CA GLN A 143 9.75 8.70 -10.76
C GLN A 143 10.92 7.71 -10.79
N TYR A 144 11.50 7.38 -9.63
CA TYR A 144 12.48 6.31 -9.51
C TYR A 144 11.86 4.94 -9.83
N CYS A 145 10.71 4.59 -9.24
CA CYS A 145 10.04 3.32 -9.53
C CYS A 145 9.74 3.18 -11.03
N HIS A 146 9.21 4.22 -11.68
CA HIS A 146 8.90 4.21 -13.11
C HIS A 146 10.14 4.09 -13.99
N SER A 147 11.30 4.65 -13.60
CA SER A 147 12.54 4.54 -14.38
C SER A 147 13.19 3.16 -14.29
N ILE A 148 12.97 2.42 -13.20
CA ILE A 148 13.32 0.99 -13.08
C ILE A 148 12.19 0.04 -13.55
N GLY A 149 11.16 0.57 -14.22
CA GLY A 149 10.08 -0.21 -14.84
C GLY A 149 9.01 -0.73 -13.87
N ILE A 150 8.92 -0.19 -12.65
CA ILE A 150 7.95 -0.58 -11.62
C ILE A 150 6.82 0.47 -11.54
N TYR A 151 5.58 0.02 -11.74
CA TYR A 151 4.37 0.84 -11.59
C TYR A 151 3.58 0.37 -10.37
N HIS A 152 3.17 1.29 -9.50
CA HIS A 152 2.69 0.96 -8.15
C HIS A 152 1.20 0.56 -8.16
N ARG A 153 0.38 1.29 -8.92
CA ARG A 153 -1.06 1.06 -9.15
C ARG A 153 -1.97 1.17 -7.92
N ASP A 154 -1.43 1.46 -6.74
CA ASP A 154 -2.19 1.72 -5.50
C ASP A 154 -1.54 2.85 -4.68
N LEU A 155 -1.15 3.94 -5.35
CA LEU A 155 -0.66 5.14 -4.68
C LEU A 155 -1.80 5.80 -3.89
N LYS A 156 -1.63 5.90 -2.58
CA LYS A 156 -2.55 6.56 -1.64
C LYS A 156 -1.81 6.94 -0.36
N PRO A 157 -2.30 7.92 0.44
CA PRO A 157 -1.66 8.30 1.70
C PRO A 157 -1.48 7.13 2.68
N GLU A 158 -2.39 6.16 2.71
CA GLU A 158 -2.25 4.94 3.54
C GLU A 158 -1.00 4.10 3.18
N ASN A 159 -0.51 4.18 1.93
CA ASN A 159 0.68 3.47 1.44
C ASN A 159 1.94 4.35 1.45
N ILE A 160 1.93 5.50 2.13
CA ILE A 160 3.06 6.42 2.24
C ILE A 160 3.34 6.67 3.72
N LEU A 161 4.46 6.15 4.23
CA LEU A 161 4.83 6.28 5.63
C LEU A 161 5.55 7.60 5.92
N VAL A 162 5.43 8.09 7.15
CA VAL A 162 5.93 9.38 7.62
C VAL A 162 7.01 9.17 8.70
N THR A 163 8.04 10.01 8.66
CA THR A 163 9.10 10.07 9.67
C THR A 163 9.75 11.47 9.68
N ASN A 164 10.69 11.70 10.60
CA ASN A 164 11.43 12.96 10.74
C ASN A 164 10.48 14.16 10.96
N HIS A 165 9.54 14.03 11.88
CA HIS A 165 8.55 15.05 12.25
C HIS A 165 7.68 15.54 11.09
N GLY A 166 7.38 14.67 10.13
CA GLY A 166 6.66 14.99 8.90
C GLY A 166 7.52 15.45 7.73
N HIS A 167 8.80 15.75 7.94
CA HIS A 167 9.71 16.22 6.88
C HIS A 167 10.21 15.10 5.95
N THR A 168 9.97 13.82 6.26
CA THR A 168 10.39 12.71 5.40
C THR A 168 9.25 11.73 5.17
N VAL A 169 8.98 11.43 3.90
CA VAL A 169 7.93 10.48 3.48
C VAL A 169 8.53 9.34 2.64
N LYS A 170 7.98 8.13 2.80
CA LYS A 170 8.50 6.89 2.22
C LYS A 170 7.38 6.02 1.64
N LEU A 171 7.47 5.71 0.35
CA LEU A 171 6.52 4.87 -0.36
C LEU A 171 6.61 3.40 0.08
N ALA A 172 5.46 2.77 0.31
CA ALA A 172 5.32 1.42 0.85
C ALA A 172 4.28 0.57 0.08
N ASP A 173 4.17 -0.70 0.48
CA ASP A 173 3.26 -1.74 -0.02
C ASP A 173 3.18 -1.94 -1.56
N PHE A 174 4.12 -2.71 -2.09
CA PHE A 174 4.19 -3.08 -3.51
C PHE A 174 3.24 -4.24 -3.89
N GLY A 175 2.26 -4.60 -3.06
CA GLY A 175 1.39 -5.78 -3.26
C GLY A 175 0.60 -5.77 -4.59
N LEU A 176 0.22 -4.59 -5.07
CA LEU A 176 -0.45 -4.41 -6.37
C LEU A 176 0.47 -3.95 -7.51
N ALA A 177 1.76 -3.73 -7.24
CA ALA A 177 2.72 -3.25 -8.22
C ALA A 177 2.96 -4.26 -9.36
N THR A 178 3.38 -3.76 -10.52
CA THR A 178 3.74 -4.59 -11.68
C THR A 178 4.85 -3.95 -12.53
N THR A 179 5.47 -4.78 -13.38
CA THR A 179 6.38 -4.35 -14.46
C THR A 179 5.65 -4.13 -15.80
N ASP A 180 4.36 -4.45 -15.87
CA ASP A 180 3.55 -4.22 -17.07
C ASP A 180 3.22 -2.73 -17.24
N SER A 181 3.91 -2.05 -18.16
CA SER A 181 3.63 -0.64 -18.50
C SER A 181 2.21 -0.41 -19.04
N VAL A 182 1.60 -1.45 -19.63
CA VAL A 182 0.21 -1.47 -20.10
C VAL A 182 -0.45 -2.77 -19.62
N THR A 183 -1.45 -2.65 -18.74
CA THR A 183 -2.00 -3.78 -17.96
C THR A 183 -3.51 -3.96 -18.16
N SER A 184 -4.02 -5.15 -17.83
CA SER A 184 -5.45 -5.53 -17.87
C SER A 184 -6.06 -5.75 -16.48
N ASP A 185 -5.36 -5.39 -15.40
CA ASP A 185 -5.86 -5.50 -14.02
C ASP A 185 -6.75 -4.29 -13.66
N PHE A 186 -7.97 -4.23 -14.20
CA PHE A 186 -8.93 -3.15 -13.94
C PHE A 186 -9.52 -3.24 -12.52
N GLY A 187 -9.86 -2.08 -11.94
CA GLY A 187 -10.45 -1.99 -10.61
C GLY A 187 -9.54 -2.41 -9.46
N CYS A 188 -8.22 -2.48 -9.69
CA CYS A 188 -7.23 -2.71 -8.63
C CYS A 188 -6.81 -1.40 -7.96
N GLY A 189 -6.55 -1.46 -6.65
CA GLY A 189 -6.22 -0.31 -5.80
C GLY A 189 -7.39 0.22 -4.98
N SER A 190 -7.19 1.31 -4.23
CA SER A 190 -8.25 2.00 -3.49
C SER A 190 -9.10 2.92 -4.40
N THR A 191 -10.43 2.74 -4.42
CA THR A 191 -11.38 3.38 -5.36
C THR A 191 -11.30 4.90 -5.45
N PHE A 192 -10.93 5.60 -4.37
CA PHE A 192 -10.81 7.07 -4.39
C PHE A 192 -9.67 7.58 -5.28
N TYR A 193 -8.64 6.75 -5.50
CA TYR A 193 -7.37 7.15 -6.14
C TYR A 193 -7.21 6.62 -7.57
N MET A 194 -7.95 5.57 -7.98
CA MET A 194 -7.88 5.03 -9.35
C MET A 194 -8.27 6.06 -10.43
N SER A 195 -7.66 5.96 -11.61
CA SER A 195 -8.02 6.76 -12.78
C SER A 195 -9.33 6.31 -13.47
N PRO A 196 -9.96 7.16 -14.31
CA PRO A 196 -11.20 6.81 -15.02
C PRO A 196 -11.02 5.58 -15.92
N GLU A 197 -9.86 5.42 -16.55
CA GLU A 197 -9.56 4.27 -17.39
C GLU A 197 -9.28 2.98 -16.60
N CYS A 198 -8.77 3.06 -15.36
CA CYS A 198 -8.66 1.89 -14.46
C CYS A 198 -10.03 1.48 -13.89
N GLN A 199 -10.94 2.44 -13.68
CA GLN A 199 -12.27 2.22 -13.07
C GLN A 199 -13.38 1.73 -14.01
N GLN A 200 -13.15 1.76 -15.33
CA GLN A 200 -14.13 1.31 -16.32
C GLN A 200 -14.16 -0.22 -16.40
N THR A 201 -15.35 -0.80 -16.26
CA THR A 201 -15.58 -2.21 -16.60
C THR A 201 -15.19 -2.44 -18.06
N PRO A 202 -14.31 -3.42 -18.39
CA PRO A 202 -13.89 -3.69 -19.75
C PRO A 202 -15.06 -3.94 -20.71
N THR A 203 -15.37 -2.95 -21.56
CA THR A 203 -16.41 -3.04 -22.61
C THR A 203 -15.98 -3.92 -23.79
N ARG A 204 -14.72 -4.40 -23.78
CA ARG A 204 -14.11 -5.26 -24.79
C ARG A 204 -13.17 -6.25 -24.08
N SER A 205 -13.13 -7.49 -24.53
CA SER A 205 -12.37 -8.61 -23.93
C SER A 205 -10.84 -8.45 -23.90
N TYR A 206 -10.32 -7.35 -24.44
CA TYR A 206 -8.89 -7.02 -24.50
C TYR A 206 -8.61 -5.55 -24.14
N ALA A 207 -9.47 -4.92 -23.34
CA ALA A 207 -9.15 -3.61 -22.78
C ALA A 207 -7.84 -3.67 -21.99
N ARG A 208 -7.05 -2.60 -22.04
CA ARG A 208 -5.86 -2.38 -21.19
C ARG A 208 -5.75 -0.88 -20.87
N TYR A 209 -5.06 -0.53 -19.79
CA TYR A 209 -4.70 0.85 -19.45
C TYR A 209 -3.19 0.97 -19.21
N ALA A 210 -2.64 2.17 -19.40
CA ALA A 210 -1.24 2.47 -19.12
C ALA A 210 -1.04 2.71 -17.62
N ALA A 211 -0.08 2.00 -17.00
CA ALA A 211 0.09 2.01 -15.56
C ALA A 211 0.67 3.33 -15.02
N ALA A 212 1.64 3.93 -15.72
CA ALA A 212 2.25 5.19 -15.31
C ALA A 212 1.25 6.38 -15.28
N PRO A 213 0.40 6.62 -16.30
CA PRO A 213 -0.65 7.62 -16.22
C PRO A 213 -1.67 7.39 -15.10
N ASN A 214 -1.97 6.13 -14.72
CA ASN A 214 -2.81 5.84 -13.57
C ASN A 214 -2.14 6.30 -12.26
N ASP A 215 -0.85 6.00 -12.07
CA ASP A 215 -0.09 6.47 -10.91
C ASP A 215 -0.07 8.02 -10.83
N VAL A 216 0.09 8.71 -11.96
CA VAL A 216 -0.03 10.18 -12.04
C VAL A 216 -1.41 10.68 -11.59
N TRP A 217 -2.50 10.00 -11.94
CA TRP A 217 -3.84 10.36 -11.48
C TRP A 217 -3.98 10.24 -9.95
N SER A 218 -3.50 9.13 -9.39
CA SER A 218 -3.49 8.90 -7.94
C SER A 218 -2.69 9.98 -7.20
N LEU A 219 -1.56 10.42 -7.75
CA LEU A 219 -0.76 11.54 -7.24
C LEU A 219 -1.56 12.85 -7.20
N GLY A 220 -2.44 13.11 -8.16
CA GLY A 220 -3.35 14.26 -8.11
C GLY A 220 -4.32 14.22 -6.94
N VAL A 221 -4.83 13.03 -6.59
CA VAL A 221 -5.70 12.85 -5.43
C VAL A 221 -4.91 13.05 -4.12
N ILE A 222 -3.70 12.48 -4.01
CA ILE A 222 -2.78 12.68 -2.87
C ILE A 222 -2.45 14.16 -2.67
N LEU A 223 -2.20 14.91 -3.75
CA LEU A 223 -1.94 16.36 -3.69
C LEU A 223 -3.14 17.12 -3.10
N VAL A 224 -4.36 16.79 -3.52
CA VAL A 224 -5.59 17.37 -2.94
C VAL A 224 -5.77 16.97 -1.46
N ASN A 225 -5.37 15.75 -1.07
CA ASN A 225 -5.40 15.34 0.34
C ASN A 225 -4.43 16.19 1.18
N LEU A 226 -3.18 16.33 0.73
CA LEU A 226 -2.14 17.13 1.40
C LEU A 226 -2.58 18.60 1.59
N THR A 227 -3.20 19.21 0.58
CA THR A 227 -3.57 20.64 0.62
C THR A 227 -4.94 20.92 1.23
N CYS A 228 -5.84 19.93 1.32
CA CYS A 228 -7.25 20.18 1.65
C CYS A 228 -7.91 19.16 2.60
N GLY A 229 -7.21 18.11 3.03
CA GLY A 229 -7.70 17.13 4.01
C GLY A 229 -8.86 16.24 3.55
N ARG A 230 -9.14 16.19 2.24
CA ARG A 230 -10.28 15.47 1.66
C ARG A 230 -10.01 15.00 0.24
N ASN A 231 -10.85 14.09 -0.26
CA ASN A 231 -10.82 13.66 -1.66
C ASN A 231 -11.59 14.63 -2.57
N PRO A 232 -11.21 14.78 -3.85
CA PRO A 232 -11.93 15.63 -4.81
C PRO A 232 -13.27 15.02 -5.28
N TRP A 233 -13.44 13.70 -5.15
CA TRP A 233 -14.65 12.93 -5.47
C TRP A 233 -14.64 11.58 -4.73
N LYS A 234 -15.72 10.80 -4.80
CA LYS A 234 -15.75 9.42 -4.30
C LYS A 234 -15.25 8.42 -5.35
N LYS A 235 -15.59 8.67 -6.62
CA LYS A 235 -15.19 7.84 -7.76
C LYS A 235 -14.95 8.72 -9.00
N ALA A 236 -13.93 8.40 -9.80
CA ALA A 236 -13.65 9.05 -11.08
C ALA A 236 -14.56 8.50 -12.22
N SER A 237 -15.88 8.46 -11.95
CA SER A 237 -16.90 7.88 -12.85
C SER A 237 -18.03 8.87 -13.11
N ALA A 238 -18.72 8.71 -14.24
CA ALA A 238 -19.90 9.51 -14.59
C ALA A 238 -21.07 9.38 -13.59
N ASP A 239 -21.04 8.40 -12.69
CA ASP A 239 -22.03 8.24 -11.61
C ASP A 239 -21.84 9.33 -10.53
N ASP A 240 -20.59 9.71 -10.25
CA ASP A 240 -20.22 10.68 -9.22
C ASP A 240 -20.65 12.10 -9.63
N SER A 241 -21.36 12.80 -8.74
CA SER A 241 -21.86 14.15 -8.98
C SER A 241 -20.74 15.19 -9.08
N THR A 242 -19.67 14.99 -8.30
CA THR A 242 -18.55 15.90 -8.11
C THR A 242 -17.55 15.74 -9.26
N PHE A 243 -17.30 14.50 -9.69
CA PHE A 243 -16.53 14.23 -10.91
C PHE A 243 -17.26 14.75 -12.17
N ARG A 244 -18.58 14.52 -12.29
CA ARG A 244 -19.38 15.11 -13.39
C ARG A 244 -19.39 16.64 -13.41
N ALA A 245 -19.24 17.30 -12.27
CA ALA A 245 -19.15 18.76 -12.22
C ALA A 245 -17.78 19.24 -12.70
N PHE A 246 -16.69 18.58 -12.28
CA PHE A 246 -15.33 18.81 -12.81
C PHE A 246 -15.23 18.61 -14.34
N LEU A 247 -15.85 17.56 -14.88
CA LEU A 247 -15.89 17.32 -16.33
C LEU A 247 -16.66 18.40 -17.13
N LYS A 248 -17.50 19.21 -16.48
CA LYS A 248 -18.25 20.31 -17.11
C LYS A 248 -17.56 21.67 -16.95
N ASP A 249 -16.93 21.90 -15.80
CA ASP A 249 -16.14 23.10 -15.54
C ASP A 249 -14.80 22.75 -14.89
N SER A 250 -13.73 23.00 -15.61
CA SER A 250 -12.35 22.84 -15.14
C SER A 250 -11.94 23.79 -13.99
N LYS A 251 -12.78 24.76 -13.61
CA LYS A 251 -12.65 25.59 -12.41
C LYS A 251 -13.47 25.08 -11.21
N PHE A 252 -14.25 24.01 -11.37
CA PHE A 252 -15.12 23.50 -10.32
C PHE A 252 -14.34 23.15 -9.04
N LEU A 253 -13.14 22.57 -9.13
CA LEU A 253 -12.31 22.30 -7.94
C LEU A 253 -11.97 23.59 -7.18
N SER A 254 -11.65 24.70 -7.85
CA SER A 254 -11.48 26.03 -7.22
C SER A 254 -12.76 26.64 -6.61
N SER A 255 -13.94 26.11 -6.93
CA SER A 255 -15.20 26.54 -6.30
C SER A 255 -15.58 25.75 -5.05
N ILE A 256 -14.98 24.57 -4.83
CA ILE A 256 -15.25 23.72 -3.65
C ILE A 256 -14.03 23.49 -2.74
N LEU A 257 -12.80 23.79 -3.22
CA LEU A 257 -11.53 23.68 -2.50
C LEU A 257 -10.86 25.07 -2.39
N PRO A 258 -10.15 25.38 -1.28
CA PRO A 258 -9.41 26.63 -1.11
C PRO A 258 -8.07 26.62 -1.86
N ILE A 259 -8.06 26.22 -3.13
CA ILE A 259 -6.86 26.07 -3.97
C ILE A 259 -6.58 27.31 -4.81
N THR A 260 -5.30 27.59 -5.07
CA THR A 260 -4.86 28.68 -5.94
C THR A 260 -5.20 28.40 -7.43
N PRO A 261 -5.28 29.45 -8.28
CA PRO A 261 -5.37 29.28 -9.73
C PRO A 261 -4.24 28.42 -10.30
N GLU A 262 -3.03 28.55 -9.74
CA GLU A 262 -1.83 27.81 -10.12
C GLU A 262 -1.95 26.32 -9.79
N LEU A 263 -2.41 25.98 -8.57
CA LEU A 263 -2.68 24.58 -8.21
C LEU A 263 -3.84 24.01 -9.05
N ASN A 264 -4.89 24.78 -9.32
CA ASN A 264 -5.97 24.30 -10.19
C ASN A 264 -5.48 24.06 -11.63
N MET A 265 -4.52 24.83 -12.13
CA MET A 265 -3.87 24.57 -13.42
C MET A 265 -3.08 23.24 -13.41
N ILE A 266 -2.38 22.93 -12.31
CA ILE A 266 -1.68 21.64 -12.13
C ILE A 266 -2.68 20.49 -12.06
N LEU A 267 -3.68 20.56 -11.19
CA LEU A 267 -4.71 19.53 -11.02
C LEU A 267 -5.46 19.25 -12.33
N ARG A 268 -5.70 20.27 -13.18
CA ARG A 268 -6.27 20.09 -14.52
C ARG A 268 -5.39 19.28 -15.47
N ARG A 269 -4.06 19.37 -15.37
CA ARG A 269 -3.14 18.56 -16.20
C ARG A 269 -2.94 17.14 -15.67
N ILE A 270 -3.13 16.94 -14.35
CA ILE A 270 -3.14 15.60 -13.74
C ILE A 270 -4.46 14.87 -14.02
N PHE A 271 -5.59 15.54 -13.83
CA PHE A 271 -6.92 14.96 -14.03
C PHE A 271 -7.42 15.05 -15.48
N GLU A 272 -6.50 15.09 -16.44
CA GLU A 272 -6.79 14.86 -17.85
C GLU A 272 -7.25 13.41 -18.04
N CYS A 273 -8.40 13.23 -18.69
CA CYS A 273 -9.07 11.95 -18.85
C CYS A 273 -8.48 11.12 -20.01
N ASP A 274 -7.79 11.75 -20.96
CA ASP A 274 -6.96 11.05 -21.94
C ASP A 274 -5.56 10.74 -21.34
N PRO A 275 -5.22 9.48 -21.03
CA PRO A 275 -3.94 9.13 -20.42
C PRO A 275 -2.73 9.42 -21.32
N HIS A 276 -2.92 9.70 -22.61
CA HIS A 276 -1.85 10.13 -23.53
C HIS A 276 -1.64 11.65 -23.55
N LYS A 277 -2.55 12.44 -22.97
CA LYS A 277 -2.42 13.90 -22.78
C LYS A 277 -2.13 14.31 -21.33
N ARG A 278 -2.28 13.36 -20.39
CA ARG A 278 -1.99 13.54 -18.97
C ARG A 278 -0.51 13.89 -18.77
N ILE A 279 -0.25 14.80 -17.84
CA ILE A 279 1.08 15.34 -17.52
C ILE A 279 2.11 14.23 -17.21
N THR A 280 3.36 14.41 -17.60
CA THR A 280 4.45 13.52 -17.16
C THR A 280 4.87 13.82 -15.72
N LEU A 281 5.57 12.89 -15.06
CA LEU A 281 6.12 13.14 -13.71
C LEU A 281 7.18 14.27 -13.71
N GLU A 282 7.95 14.40 -14.78
CA GLU A 282 8.93 15.47 -15.00
C GLU A 282 8.25 16.85 -15.11
N GLU A 283 7.26 16.98 -16.00
CA GLU A 283 6.48 18.22 -16.13
C GLU A 283 5.74 18.57 -14.83
N LEU A 284 5.21 17.56 -14.14
CA LEU A 284 4.51 17.75 -12.86
C LEU A 284 5.46 18.25 -11.78
N ARG A 285 6.68 17.71 -11.70
CA ARG A 285 7.72 18.17 -10.78
C ARG A 285 8.06 19.63 -11.02
N ASP A 286 8.29 20.02 -12.27
CA ASP A 286 8.61 21.40 -12.63
C ASP A 286 7.47 22.37 -12.26
N MET A 287 6.22 22.01 -12.57
CA MET A 287 5.08 22.86 -12.20
C MET A 287 4.90 22.95 -10.68
N ILE A 288 5.15 21.88 -9.92
CA ILE A 288 5.08 21.88 -8.45
C ILE A 288 6.18 22.76 -7.83
N ILE A 289 7.39 22.74 -8.38
CA ILE A 289 8.49 23.63 -7.98
C ILE A 289 8.08 25.09 -8.23
N GLN A 290 7.62 25.40 -9.45
CA GLN A 290 7.26 26.74 -9.90
C GLN A 290 5.99 27.32 -9.25
N CYS A 291 5.05 26.47 -8.79
CA CYS A 291 3.81 26.91 -8.15
C CYS A 291 4.09 27.69 -6.84
N PRO A 292 3.84 29.01 -6.75
CA PRO A 292 4.30 29.80 -5.61
C PRO A 292 3.56 29.46 -4.31
N ARG A 293 2.29 29.06 -4.40
CA ARG A 293 1.41 28.70 -3.30
C ARG A 293 0.35 27.71 -3.79
N PHE A 294 -0.05 26.76 -2.95
CA PHE A 294 -1.08 25.77 -3.22
C PHE A 294 -2.47 26.21 -2.74
N THR A 295 -2.56 26.83 -1.56
CA THR A 295 -3.85 27.24 -0.95
C THR A 295 -4.05 28.75 -0.98
N THR A 296 -5.30 29.21 -1.06
CA THR A 296 -5.60 30.65 -1.06
C THR A 296 -5.46 31.27 0.33
N ASN A 297 -5.90 30.56 1.36
CA ASN A 297 -5.89 31.01 2.75
C ASN A 297 -4.72 30.38 3.52
N SER A 298 -3.57 31.04 3.54
CA SER A 298 -2.51 30.72 4.51
C SER A 298 -3.03 31.00 5.93
N TYR A 299 -3.17 29.94 6.73
CA TYR A 299 -3.94 29.87 7.97
C TYR A 299 -3.36 30.65 9.18
N ASN A 300 -2.47 31.63 8.94
CA ASN A 300 -1.78 32.43 9.97
C ASN A 300 -2.68 33.42 10.73
N THR A 301 -4.00 33.34 10.55
CA THR A 301 -5.00 33.93 11.44
C THR A 301 -6.08 32.89 11.74
N LEU A 302 -5.87 32.09 12.78
CA LEU A 302 -7.00 31.55 13.53
C LEU A 302 -7.85 32.74 14.04
N PRO A 303 -9.20 32.64 14.03
CA PRO A 303 -9.98 33.57 14.84
C PRO A 303 -9.55 33.42 16.31
N PRO A 304 -9.52 34.51 17.10
CA PRO A 304 -9.14 34.40 18.51
C PRO A 304 -10.08 33.44 19.22
N SER A 305 -9.51 32.43 19.88
CA SER A 305 -10.27 31.47 20.69
C SER A 305 -11.18 32.24 21.66
N PRO A 306 -12.44 31.82 21.86
CA PRO A 306 -13.27 32.40 22.91
C PRO A 306 -12.50 32.30 24.24
N PRO A 307 -12.53 33.33 25.10
CA PRO A 307 -11.68 33.40 26.28
C PRO A 307 -11.89 32.17 27.15
N ALA A 308 -10.82 31.43 27.41
CA ALA A 308 -10.87 30.17 28.13
C ALA A 308 -11.45 30.39 29.54
N SER A 309 -12.64 29.84 29.78
CA SER A 309 -13.19 29.73 31.13
C SER A 309 -12.22 28.89 31.97
N PRO A 310 -11.80 29.33 33.17
CA PRO A 310 -10.77 28.66 33.95
C PRO A 310 -11.30 27.35 34.55
N TYR A 311 -11.20 26.27 33.78
CA TYR A 311 -11.32 24.92 34.32
C TYR A 311 -10.10 24.65 35.20
N THR A 312 -10.33 24.61 36.51
CA THR A 312 -9.33 24.24 37.50
C THR A 312 -8.86 22.81 37.27
N TYR A 313 -7.56 22.63 37.09
CA TYR A 313 -6.92 21.32 37.04
C TYR A 313 -7.17 20.60 38.38
N VAL A 314 -7.75 19.39 38.33
CA VAL A 314 -7.95 18.55 39.51
C VAL A 314 -6.88 17.46 39.47
N ASP A 315 -6.10 17.36 40.55
CA ASP A 315 -4.90 16.51 40.58
C ASP A 315 -5.24 15.01 40.63
N SER A 316 -4.39 14.18 40.04
CA SER A 316 -4.65 12.77 39.78
C SER A 316 -4.35 11.87 40.97
N MET A 317 -4.95 12.14 42.14
CA MET A 317 -4.81 11.33 43.35
C MET A 317 -6.01 11.42 44.33
N ASP A 318 -7.21 11.07 43.85
CA ASP A 318 -8.21 10.38 44.70
C ASP A 318 -9.33 9.75 43.85
N CYS A 319 -9.26 8.43 43.65
CA CYS A 319 -10.30 7.64 42.97
C CYS A 319 -10.61 6.35 43.74
N ALA A 320 -10.62 6.46 45.08
CA ALA A 320 -11.17 5.47 45.98
C ALA A 320 -12.28 6.13 46.81
N ASN A 321 -13.52 5.65 46.64
CA ASN A 321 -14.79 6.18 47.19
C ASN A 321 -15.38 7.39 46.42
N MET A 322 -16.37 7.13 45.56
CA MET A 322 -17.78 7.49 45.83
C MET A 322 -18.72 6.66 44.94
N ALA A 323 -20.02 6.61 45.27
CA ALA A 323 -20.97 5.65 44.71
C ALA A 323 -21.49 5.98 43.31
N LEU A 324 -21.86 4.95 42.55
CA LEU A 324 -22.57 5.07 41.27
C LEU A 324 -23.99 5.66 41.46
N PRO A 325 -24.44 6.59 40.60
CA PRO A 325 -25.84 7.00 40.56
C PRO A 325 -26.73 5.90 39.95
N PRO A 326 -28.03 5.83 40.33
CA PRO A 326 -28.93 4.77 39.88
C PRO A 326 -29.38 4.94 38.41
N SER A 327 -29.62 3.81 37.74
CA SER A 327 -30.09 3.75 36.35
C SER A 327 -31.50 4.34 36.16
N PRO A 328 -31.80 4.95 35.00
CA PRO A 328 -33.15 5.43 34.68
C PRO A 328 -34.14 4.27 34.44
N PRO A 329 -35.46 4.50 34.65
CA PRO A 329 -36.49 3.46 34.51
C PRO A 329 -36.78 3.10 33.04
N ALA A 330 -37.24 1.87 32.82
CA ALA A 330 -37.57 1.34 31.49
C ALA A 330 -38.97 1.78 30.98
N SER A 331 -39.08 1.97 29.67
CA SER A 331 -40.35 2.20 28.95
C SER A 331 -41.01 0.88 28.53
N PRO A 332 -42.36 0.81 28.45
CA PRO A 332 -43.09 -0.46 28.32
C PRO A 332 -43.22 -1.01 26.88
N SER A 333 -43.30 -2.33 26.78
CA SER A 333 -43.47 -3.11 25.54
C SER A 333 -44.94 -3.27 25.10
N PRO A 334 -45.20 -3.41 23.79
CA PRO A 334 -46.44 -3.99 23.27
C PRO A 334 -46.27 -5.27 22.42
N HIS A 335 -47.23 -6.18 22.52
CA HIS A 335 -47.38 -7.47 21.82
C HIS A 335 -48.90 -7.82 21.77
N PRO A 336 -49.40 -8.75 20.93
CA PRO A 336 -48.89 -9.31 19.66
C PRO A 336 -49.97 -9.47 18.54
N HIS A 337 -49.58 -10.07 17.39
CA HIS A 337 -50.38 -10.77 16.36
C HIS A 337 -51.56 -10.11 15.61
N PHE A 338 -51.49 -10.10 14.26
CA PHE A 338 -52.32 -10.99 13.40
C PHE A 338 -51.75 -11.13 11.96
N GLN A 339 -52.33 -11.99 11.12
CA GLN A 339 -51.87 -12.33 9.74
C GLN A 339 -52.87 -11.94 8.65
N ALA A 340 -52.40 -11.60 7.43
CA ALA A 340 -53.09 -11.85 6.13
C ALA A 340 -52.17 -11.64 4.90
N GLN A 341 -52.55 -12.23 3.76
CA GLN A 341 -51.99 -12.18 2.38
C GLN A 341 -53.19 -12.01 1.38
N PRO A 342 -53.05 -11.95 0.03
CA PRO A 342 -51.87 -11.91 -0.87
C PRO A 342 -51.69 -10.46 -1.46
N SER A 343 -51.43 -10.10 -2.72
CA SER A 343 -51.20 -10.69 -4.08
C SER A 343 -50.59 -9.58 -5.01
N GLU A 344 -49.98 -9.74 -6.19
CA GLU A 344 -49.53 -10.87 -7.04
C GLU A 344 -48.54 -10.40 -8.17
N TRP A 345 -48.24 -11.29 -9.13
CA TRP A 345 -47.64 -11.14 -10.47
C TRP A 345 -46.09 -11.20 -10.54
N SER A 346 -45.39 -12.24 -11.03
CA SER A 346 -45.51 -13.09 -12.26
C SER A 346 -45.03 -12.36 -13.53
N LEU A 347 -44.12 -12.84 -14.40
CA LEU A 347 -43.14 -13.94 -14.44
C LEU A 347 -41.80 -13.31 -14.99
N PHE A 348 -40.68 -13.96 -15.35
CA PHE A 348 -40.32 -15.34 -15.75
C PHE A 348 -38.85 -15.67 -15.42
N GLU A 349 -38.60 -16.97 -15.25
CA GLU A 349 -37.38 -17.71 -15.62
C GLU A 349 -37.81 -18.84 -16.60
N PRO A 350 -36.96 -19.66 -17.27
CA PRO A 350 -35.57 -20.07 -16.95
C PRO A 350 -34.62 -19.94 -18.21
N THR A 351 -33.50 -20.65 -18.47
CA THR A 351 -32.99 -21.98 -18.06
C THR A 351 -31.46 -22.14 -18.28
N SER A 352 -30.92 -23.22 -17.73
CA SER A 352 -29.52 -23.67 -17.68
C SER A 352 -28.85 -24.11 -19.01
N LYS A 353 -27.50 -24.07 -19.02
CA LYS A 353 -26.52 -25.13 -19.45
C LYS A 353 -25.08 -24.63 -19.19
N GLN A 354 -24.20 -25.38 -18.53
CA GLN A 354 -23.34 -26.48 -19.04
C GLN A 354 -22.45 -26.11 -20.24
N GLY A 355 -21.13 -26.32 -20.12
CA GLY A 355 -20.28 -26.55 -21.30
C GLY A 355 -18.80 -26.13 -21.21
N SER A 356 -17.91 -27.14 -21.17
CA SER A 356 -16.58 -27.18 -21.81
C SER A 356 -15.47 -26.14 -21.51
N SER A 357 -14.37 -26.68 -20.99
CA SER A 357 -13.00 -26.14 -21.15
C SER A 357 -12.56 -26.08 -22.61
N CYS A 358 -11.61 -25.20 -22.94
CA CYS A 358 -10.53 -25.51 -23.89
C CYS A 358 -9.32 -24.57 -23.73
N SER A 359 -8.20 -24.93 -24.37
CA SER A 359 -6.86 -24.41 -24.10
C SER A 359 -6.11 -23.91 -25.35
N SER A 360 -5.42 -22.79 -25.23
CA SER A 360 -4.22 -22.42 -25.99
C SER A 360 -3.44 -21.38 -25.17
N LEU A 361 -2.13 -21.51 -24.93
CA LEU A 361 -0.97 -21.62 -25.83
C LEU A 361 -0.60 -20.29 -26.51
N SER A 362 0.30 -19.58 -25.83
CA SER A 362 1.51 -18.91 -26.30
C SER A 362 1.63 -18.46 -27.76
N THR A 363 2.04 -17.19 -27.92
CA THR A 363 3.17 -16.85 -28.80
C THR A 363 4.11 -15.89 -28.08
N ASP A 364 5.41 -16.08 -28.26
CA ASP A 364 6.50 -15.22 -27.78
C ASP A 364 7.11 -14.46 -28.97
N SER A 365 7.63 -13.26 -28.72
CA SER A 365 8.44 -12.49 -29.67
C SER A 365 9.19 -11.37 -28.94
N GLY A 366 10.29 -11.71 -28.28
CA GLY A 366 11.20 -10.74 -27.69
C GLY A 366 11.96 -9.90 -28.72
N TYR A 367 12.49 -8.76 -28.29
CA TYR A 367 13.58 -8.04 -28.95
C TYR A 367 14.45 -7.37 -27.88
N GLU A 368 15.73 -7.72 -27.84
CA GLU A 368 16.72 -7.13 -26.94
C GLU A 368 17.36 -5.89 -27.59
N SER A 369 17.73 -4.90 -26.78
CA SER A 369 18.65 -3.83 -27.18
C SER A 369 19.37 -3.25 -25.97
N GLU A 370 20.60 -3.69 -25.73
CA GLU A 370 21.48 -3.11 -24.72
C GLU A 370 21.91 -1.69 -25.10
N THR A 371 22.00 -0.78 -24.12
CA THR A 371 22.91 0.37 -24.19
C THR A 371 23.59 0.57 -22.83
N HIS A 372 24.85 0.99 -22.86
CA HIS A 372 25.78 0.89 -21.73
C HIS A 372 26.39 2.28 -21.47
N TYR A 373 26.28 2.80 -20.24
CA TYR A 373 26.92 4.05 -19.81
C TYR A 373 27.45 3.93 -18.36
N PRO A 374 28.50 4.69 -17.96
CA PRO A 374 29.43 4.25 -16.92
C PRO A 374 29.16 4.79 -15.49
N ASP A 375 29.93 4.22 -14.56
CA ASP A 375 30.00 4.47 -13.11
C ASP A 375 30.16 5.95 -12.69
N ALA A 376 29.57 6.30 -11.54
CA ALA A 376 29.60 7.64 -10.96
C ALA A 376 29.52 7.64 -9.41
N GLY A 377 30.67 7.49 -8.76
CA GLY A 377 30.94 8.13 -7.46
C GLY A 377 30.29 7.53 -6.22
N GLN A 378 30.91 6.49 -5.65
CA GLN A 378 30.53 5.92 -4.35
C GLN A 378 30.52 6.97 -3.21
N ARG A 379 29.40 7.06 -2.49
CA ARG A 379 29.32 7.58 -1.11
C ARG A 379 29.11 6.41 -0.14
N PRO A 380 29.57 6.52 1.12
CA PRO A 380 29.63 5.37 2.03
C PRO A 380 28.25 4.82 2.37
N GLN A 381 28.06 3.52 2.18
CA GLN A 381 26.89 2.79 2.67
C GLN A 381 26.96 2.56 4.18
N PRO A 382 25.81 2.43 4.88
CA PRO A 382 25.78 2.01 6.28
C PRO A 382 26.34 0.57 6.44
N PRO A 383 26.84 0.20 7.63
CA PRO A 383 27.54 -1.06 7.84
C PRO A 383 26.65 -2.29 7.66
N VAL A 384 27.09 -3.22 6.80
CA VAL A 384 26.46 -4.52 6.59
C VAL A 384 26.73 -5.42 7.81
N PHE A 385 25.74 -5.57 8.68
CA PHE A 385 25.83 -6.43 9.86
C PHE A 385 25.55 -7.90 9.52
N ASN A 386 26.58 -8.74 9.59
CA ASN A 386 26.44 -10.20 9.54
C ASN A 386 25.58 -10.73 10.69
N PHE A 387 24.65 -11.62 10.35
CA PHE A 387 23.92 -12.48 11.29
C PHE A 387 24.20 -13.93 10.87
N TYR A 388 24.15 -14.86 11.82
CA TYR A 388 24.11 -16.29 11.49
C TYR A 388 22.67 -16.72 11.19
N GLY A 389 22.43 -17.16 9.96
CA GLY A 389 21.15 -17.61 9.40
C GLY A 389 21.29 -17.64 7.88
N ASP A 390 20.71 -18.64 7.21
CA ASP A 390 21.07 -18.97 5.83
C ASP A 390 20.72 -17.86 4.83
N VAL A 391 21.74 -17.15 4.36
CA VAL A 391 21.63 -16.12 3.31
C VAL A 391 21.59 -16.83 1.96
N ILE A 392 20.39 -17.06 1.44
CA ILE A 392 20.20 -17.56 0.07
C ILE A 392 20.49 -16.41 -0.92
N PRO A 393 21.48 -16.53 -1.83
CA PRO A 393 21.70 -15.53 -2.86
C PRO A 393 20.56 -15.59 -3.90
N LEU A 394 19.81 -14.50 -4.03
CA LEU A 394 18.75 -14.35 -5.04
C LEU A 394 19.32 -14.01 -6.42
N ASN A 395 20.13 -14.91 -7.00
CA ASN A 395 20.67 -14.74 -8.36
C ASN A 395 21.13 -16.09 -8.99
N GLU A 396 20.20 -16.89 -9.51
CA GLU A 396 20.49 -17.90 -10.54
C GLU A 396 19.37 -17.95 -11.59
N HIS A 397 19.73 -17.73 -12.86
CA HIS A 397 18.85 -17.94 -14.01
C HIS A 397 19.64 -18.57 -15.17
N GLU A 398 19.72 -19.91 -15.15
CA GLU A 398 20.17 -20.80 -16.24
C GLU A 398 21.69 -20.70 -16.59
N LYS A 399 22.35 -21.66 -17.25
CA LYS A 399 21.91 -22.73 -18.20
C LYS A 399 22.71 -24.06 -17.95
N PRO A 400 22.72 -25.12 -18.81
CA PRO A 400 22.35 -26.46 -18.33
C PRO A 400 23.43 -27.56 -18.43
N TYR A 401 23.06 -28.76 -17.98
CA TYR A 401 23.77 -30.06 -18.08
C TYR A 401 24.72 -30.25 -19.27
N TYR A 402 25.91 -30.83 -19.01
CA TYR A 402 26.47 -31.92 -19.85
C TYR A 402 27.43 -32.85 -19.07
N THR A 403 27.26 -34.16 -19.26
CA THR A 403 28.17 -35.31 -18.99
C THR A 403 29.05 -35.37 -17.71
N GLN A 404 28.83 -36.43 -16.92
CA GLN A 404 29.86 -37.04 -16.07
C GLN A 404 30.94 -37.77 -16.91
N PRO A 405 32.15 -37.94 -16.35
CA PRO A 405 32.93 -39.15 -16.53
C PRO A 405 33.11 -39.92 -15.19
N ASN A 406 33.22 -41.25 -15.30
CA ASN A 406 33.35 -42.19 -14.19
C ASN A 406 34.51 -41.86 -13.22
N PHE A 407 34.29 -42.07 -11.92
CA PHE A 407 35.37 -42.31 -10.96
C PHE A 407 35.14 -43.62 -10.21
N VAL A 408 36.18 -44.46 -10.17
CA VAL A 408 36.16 -45.80 -9.57
C VAL A 408 36.64 -45.70 -8.11
N PRO A 409 36.00 -46.39 -7.14
CA PRO A 409 36.48 -46.41 -5.76
C PRO A 409 37.76 -47.24 -5.63
N THR A 410 38.86 -46.61 -5.20
CA THR A 410 40.12 -47.29 -4.89
C THR A 410 40.28 -47.46 -3.39
N VAL A 411 40.59 -48.68 -2.94
CA VAL A 411 40.79 -49.02 -1.52
C VAL A 411 42.27 -49.23 -1.22
N ALA A 412 42.83 -48.41 -0.31
CA ALA A 412 44.00 -48.71 0.52
C ALA A 412 43.90 -47.78 1.75
N ALA A 413 43.85 -48.23 3.00
CA ALA A 413 44.77 -49.12 3.73
C ALA A 413 46.09 -48.43 4.13
N PHE A 414 46.06 -47.75 5.28
CA PHE A 414 46.78 -48.20 6.49
C PHE A 414 46.00 -47.78 7.74
#